data_AF-A0A932LGR9-F1
#
_entry.id   AF-A0A932LGR9-F1
#
_cell.length_a   1.000
_cell.length_b   1.000
_cell.length_c   1.000
_cell.angle_alpha   90.00
_cell.angle_beta   90.00
_cell.angle_gamma   90.00
#
_symmetry.space_group_name_H-M   'P 1'
#
loop_
_entity.id
_entity.type
_entity.pdbx_description
1 polymer ?
#
loop_
_entity_poly.entity_id
_entity_poly.type
_entity_poly.pdbx_seq_one_letter_code
_entity_poly.pdbx_strand_id
1 'polypeptide(L)' 'MNSDSQREALSVLAQVWGLSPDVRLGQLLAHLGFLSDVYFERGLGDIEDDELMSVLCRHRDELLARLPGALHQAD' A
#
# COMPACT_ATOMS: atom_id res chain seq x y z
N MET A 1 5.32 -8.45 -14.22
CA MET A 1 4.40 -7.38 -14.68
C MET A 1 4.66 -6.93 -16.11
N ASN A 2 3.66 -6.37 -16.78
CA ASN A 2 3.91 -5.50 -17.93
C ASN A 2 4.20 -4.06 -17.46
N SER A 3 4.64 -3.18 -18.36
CA SER A 3 4.99 -1.79 -18.02
C SER A 3 3.80 -0.98 -17.47
N ASP A 4 2.55 -1.37 -17.77
CA ASP A 4 1.35 -0.67 -17.31
C ASP A 4 1.07 -0.99 -15.84
N SER A 5 1.16 -2.26 -15.45
CA SER A 5 1.01 -2.71 -14.06
C SER A 5 2.11 -2.13 -13.15
N GLN A 6 3.35 -1.98 -13.64
CA GLN A 6 4.41 -1.31 -12.89
C GLN A 6 4.09 0.17 -12.63
N ARG A 7 3.59 0.88 -13.64
CA ARG A 7 3.16 2.28 -13.47
C ARG A 7 1.97 2.38 -12.52
N GLU A 8 1.05 1.42 -12.57
CA GLU A 8 -0.07 1.36 -11.65
C GLU A 8 0.42 1.18 -10.20
N ALA A 9 1.35 0.26 -9.94
CA ALA A 9 1.90 0.04 -8.60
C ALA A 9 2.58 1.30 -8.06
N LEU A 10 3.36 1.98 -8.90
CA LEU A 10 3.99 3.26 -8.53
C LEU A 10 2.95 4.36 -8.27
N SER A 11 1.86 4.39 -9.04
CA SER A 11 0.74 5.32 -8.81
C SER A 11 0.04 5.05 -7.48
N VAL A 12 -0.23 3.79 -7.14
CA VAL A 12 -0.81 3.41 -5.85
C VAL A 12 0.14 3.73 -4.70
N LEU A 13 1.44 3.46 -4.85
CA LEU A 13 2.44 3.84 -3.86
C LEU A 13 2.46 5.36 -3.60
N ALA A 14 2.36 6.16 -4.66
CA ALA A 14 2.26 7.62 -4.53
C ALA A 14 0.98 8.05 -3.80
N GLN A 15 -0.16 7.39 -4.05
CA GLN A 15 -1.41 7.65 -3.32
C GLN A 15 -1.28 7.31 -1.83
N VAL A 16 -0.73 6.13 -1.50
CA VAL A 16 -0.49 5.70 -0.12
C VAL A 16 0.39 6.72 0.61
N TRP A 17 1.46 7.19 -0.04
CA TRP A 17 2.32 8.20 0.55
C TRP A 17 1.59 9.53 0.75
N GLY A 18 0.76 9.95 -0.21
CA GLY A 18 -0.08 11.15 -0.08
C GLY A 18 -1.12 11.07 1.05
N LEU A 19 -1.59 9.87 1.39
CA LEU A 19 -2.50 9.63 2.53
C LEU A 19 -1.79 9.67 3.89
N SER A 20 -0.46 9.55 3.90
CA SER A 20 0.37 9.55 5.11
C SER A 20 1.49 10.60 5.01
N PRO A 21 1.14 11.91 4.96
CA PRO A 21 2.10 12.98 4.68
C PRO A 21 3.22 13.11 5.71
N ASP A 22 2.98 12.65 6.95
CA ASP A 22 3.96 12.70 8.04
C ASP A 22 4.97 11.53 7.98
N VAL A 23 4.76 10.55 7.10
CA VAL A 23 5.63 9.37 6.97
C VAL A 23 6.69 9.63 5.90
N ARG A 24 7.97 9.47 6.26
CA ARG A 24 9.06 9.54 5.28
C ARG A 24 8.99 8.34 4.33
N LEU A 25 9.36 8.54 3.08
CA LEU A 25 9.37 7.47 2.06
C LEU A 25 10.09 6.18 2.51
N GLY A 26 11.26 6.30 3.16
CA GLY A 26 11.98 5.12 3.68
C GLY A 26 11.23 4.37 4.78
N GLN A 27 10.45 5.08 5.60
CA GLN A 27 9.60 4.46 6.62
C GLN A 27 8.39 3.75 5.98
N LEU A 28 7.81 4.35 4.93
CA LEU A 28 6.75 3.71 4.14
C LEU A 28 7.24 2.41 3.51
N LEU A 29 8.41 2.42 2.87
CA LEU A 29 8.99 1.21 2.27
C LEU A 29 9.29 0.12 3.31
N ALA A 30 9.81 0.50 4.48
CA ALA A 30 10.02 -0.45 5.58
C ALA A 30 8.69 -1.03 6.09
N HIS A 31 7.64 -0.21 6.18
CA HIS A 31 6.31 -0.68 6.56
C HIS A 31 5.72 -1.65 5.53
N LEU A 32 5.88 -1.37 4.23
CA LEU A 32 5.46 -2.29 3.17
C LEU A 32 6.22 -3.63 3.24
N GLY A 33 7.51 -3.60 3.57
CA GLY A 33 8.28 -4.82 3.81
C GLY A 33 7.84 -5.61 5.05
N PHE A 34 7.37 -4.94 6.09
CA PHE A 34 6.73 -5.61 7.22
C PHE A 34 5.39 -6.24 6.80
N LEU A 35 4.57 -5.54 6.02
CA LEU A 35 3.29 -6.06 5.55
C LEU A 35 3.45 -7.25 4.60
N SER A 36 4.47 -7.26 3.74
CA SER A 36 4.75 -8.42 2.88
C SER A 36 5.08 -9.67 3.70
N ASP A 37 5.86 -9.51 4.78
CA ASP A 37 6.18 -10.60 5.69
C ASP A 37 4.94 -11.13 6.41
N VAL A 38 4.06 -10.22 6.87
CA VAL A 38 2.80 -10.59 7.52
C VAL A 38 1.84 -11.34 6.58
N TYR A 39 1.75 -10.93 5.31
CA TYR A 39 0.77 -11.50 4.38
C TYR A 39 1.29 -12.71 3.60
N PHE A 40 2.60 -12.79 3.38
CA PHE A 40 3.21 -13.76 2.47
C PHE A 40 4.45 -14.47 3.04
N GLU A 41 4.83 -14.20 4.30
CA GLU A 41 6.02 -14.75 4.98
C GLU A 41 7.32 -14.52 4.20
N ARG A 42 7.35 -13.42 3.43
CA ARG A 42 8.45 -13.08 2.51
C ARG A 42 8.72 -11.59 2.53
N GLY A 43 10.00 -11.24 2.33
CA GLY A 43 10.43 -9.86 2.19
C GLY A 43 9.88 -9.20 0.92
N LEU A 44 9.83 -7.88 0.91
CA LEU A 44 9.30 -7.10 -0.22
C LEU A 44 10.02 -7.39 -1.56
N GLY A 45 11.29 -7.81 -1.50
CA GLY A 45 12.07 -8.18 -2.69
C GLY A 45 11.84 -9.61 -3.18
N ASP A 46 11.15 -10.44 -2.40
CA ASP A 46 10.94 -11.87 -2.66
C ASP A 46 9.47 -12.21 -3.00
N ILE A 47 8.58 -11.21 -2.95
CA ILE A 47 7.19 -11.35 -3.37
C ILE A 47 7.04 -11.05 -4.86
N GLU A 48 6.02 -11.64 -5.46
CA GLU A 48 5.65 -11.39 -6.84
C GLU A 48 4.98 -10.01 -6.99
N ASP A 49 4.98 -9.49 -8.21
CA ASP A 49 4.43 -8.17 -8.49
C ASP A 49 2.93 -8.01 -8.14
N ASP A 50 2.12 -9.06 -8.35
CA ASP A 50 0.70 -9.05 -8.01
C ASP A 50 0.47 -9.08 -6.49
N GLU A 51 1.39 -9.69 -5.76
CA GLU A 51 1.42 -9.70 -4.29
C GLU A 51 1.79 -8.30 -3.78
N LEU A 52 2.80 -7.66 -4.39
CA LEU A 52 3.14 -6.26 -4.11
C LEU A 52 1.95 -5.33 -4.32
N MET A 53 1.24 -5.48 -5.44
CA MET A 53 0.02 -4.72 -5.70
C MET A 53 -1.04 -4.94 -4.62
N SER A 54 -1.21 -6.19 -4.17
CA SER A 54 -2.14 -6.55 -3.11
C SER A 54 -1.78 -5.89 -1.78
N VAL A 55 -0.49 -5.86 -1.40
CA VAL A 55 -0.01 -5.13 -0.21
C VAL A 55 -0.33 -3.64 -0.31
N LEU A 56 -0.01 -3.01 -1.45
CA LEU A 56 -0.21 -1.58 -1.67
C LEU A 56 -1.69 -1.19 -1.61
N CYS A 57 -2.55 -1.91 -2.34
CA CYS A 57 -3.99 -1.67 -2.37
C CYS A 57 -4.61 -1.86 -0.98
N ARG A 58 -4.25 -2.94 -0.27
CA ARG A 58 -4.75 -3.19 1.07
C ARG A 58 -4.35 -2.08 2.04
N HIS A 59 -3.08 -1.68 2.03
CA HIS A 59 -2.61 -0.61 2.91
C HIS A 59 -3.29 0.74 2.60
N ARG A 60 -3.48 1.05 1.31
CA ARG A 60 -4.24 2.23 0.88
C ARG A 60 -5.66 2.21 1.46
N ASP A 61 -6.36 1.08 1.32
CA ASP A 61 -7.75 0.96 1.76
C ASP A 61 -7.86 1.06 3.29
N GLU A 62 -6.89 0.51 4.03
CA GLU A 62 -6.78 0.69 5.49
C GLU A 62 -6.56 2.15 5.90
N LEU A 63 -5.73 2.90 5.16
CA LEU A 63 -5.52 4.33 5.39
C LEU A 63 -6.78 5.15 5.09
N LEU A 64 -7.44 4.86 3.96
CA LEU A 64 -8.70 5.49 3.58
C LEU A 64 -9.80 5.26 4.62
N ALA A 65 -9.90 4.04 5.16
CA ALA A 65 -10.87 3.70 6.20
C ALA A 65 -10.64 4.46 7.52
N ARG A 66 -9.40 4.91 7.78
CA ARG A 66 -9.04 5.69 8.97
C ARG A 66 -9.27 7.20 8.80
N LEU A 67 -9.48 7.68 7.57
CA LEU A 67 -9.80 9.08 7.37
C LEU A 67 -11.15 9.43 8.02
N PRO A 68 -11.24 10.54 8.76
CA PRO A 68 -12.49 10.99 9.35
C PRO A 68 -13.51 11.29 8.23
N GLY A 69 -14.46 10.38 8.02
CA GLY A 69 -15.48 10.48 6.98
C GLY A 69 -15.98 9.14 6.40
N ALA A 70 -15.24 8.03 6.56
CA ALA A 70 -15.65 6.72 6.01
C ALA A 70 -16.81 6.03 6.76
N LEU A 71 -17.28 6.58 7.89
CA LEU A 71 -18.35 6.03 8.74
C LEU A 71 -19.59 6.95 8.86
N HIS A 72 -19.91 7.76 7.85
CA HIS A 72 -21.11 8.63 7.91
C HIS A 72 -22.07 8.52 6.71
N GLN A 73 -22.05 7.41 5.96
CA GLN A 73 -23.15 7.06 5.05
C GLN A 73 -23.65 5.66 5.34
N ALA A 74 -24.43 5.57 6.42
CA ALA A 74 -25.40 4.51 6.63
C ALA A 74 -26.62 5.17 7.29
N ASP A 75 -27.42 5.85 6.49
CA ASP A 75 -28.83 6.19 6.76
C ASP A 75 -29.61 6.07 5.44
#